data_AF-A0A6B2LAF3-F1
#
_entry.id   AF-A0A6B2LAF3-F1
#
_cell.length_a   1.000
_cell.length_b   1.000
_cell.length_c   1.000
_cell.angle_alpha   90.00
_cell.angle_beta   90.00
_cell.angle_gamma   90.00
#
_symmetry.space_group_name_H-M   'P 1'
#
loop_
_entity.id
_entity.type
_entity.pdbx_description
1 polymer ?
#
loop_
_entity_poly.entity_id
_entity_poly.type
_entity_poly.pdbx_seq_one_letter_code
_entity_poly.pdbx_strand_id
1 'polypeptide(L)'
;MSLKDSLYLIDKHLNFYSLSFRLPTREDTKLSQHETLLEGQMVYNHKFTKYVYMIFNVICISGKPLESTHFSKKLTIIRNDIIVPLREVYPEEEKQIPFPLLGKDFFKLEKLDWFKKRIHHFTDEEGDRFIYENGKRHNDSTGIVFVPEEPIPSYPETFKKWKWPELNSVLFHLQLHPDPISETRLKLSLWENNSHIEYNNVHFDDMSTRIMLEEIENHPPEGIIIECSYNPFDGEWQYLRIRPDQTQATPILTAMRRLEIYSEGIDFEYLKNEILRGNKKPNQEH
;
A
#
# COMPACT_ATOMS: atom_id res chain seq x y z
N MET A 1 -31.14 -14.13 3.06
CA MET A 1 -30.54 -14.58 1.79
C MET A 1 -29.61 -15.73 2.15
N SER A 2 -29.98 -16.98 1.86
CA SER A 2 -29.08 -18.11 2.14
C SER A 2 -27.94 -18.02 1.13
N LEU A 3 -26.71 -17.88 1.61
CA LEU A 3 -25.53 -18.04 0.77
C LEU A 3 -25.55 -19.50 0.31
N LYS A 4 -25.81 -19.74 -0.98
CA LYS A 4 -25.59 -21.06 -1.58
C LYS A 4 -24.11 -21.44 -1.41
N ASP A 5 -23.80 -22.74 -1.50
CA ASP A 5 -22.43 -23.27 -1.57
C ASP A 5 -21.67 -22.58 -2.72
N SER A 6 -21.03 -21.46 -2.42
CA SER A 6 -20.55 -20.51 -3.41
C SER A 6 -19.41 -19.70 -2.81
N LEU A 7 -18.44 -19.37 -3.67
CA LEU A 7 -17.28 -18.58 -3.31
C LEU A 7 -17.56 -17.11 -3.57
N TYR A 8 -17.22 -16.26 -2.61
CA TYR A 8 -17.41 -14.81 -2.72
C TYR A 8 -16.11 -14.06 -2.43
N LEU A 9 -15.89 -12.98 -3.17
CA LEU A 9 -14.99 -11.90 -2.77
C LEU A 9 -15.83 -10.83 -2.07
N ILE A 10 -15.34 -10.32 -0.94
CA ILE A 10 -16.01 -9.27 -0.16
C ILE A 10 -15.08 -8.06 -0.12
N ASP A 11 -15.58 -6.89 -0.53
CA ASP A 11 -14.81 -5.65 -0.44
C ASP A 11 -15.01 -4.90 0.89
N LYS A 12 -14.28 -3.81 1.07
CA LYS A 12 -14.34 -2.97 2.28
C LYS A 12 -15.70 -2.29 2.51
N HIS A 13 -16.57 -2.27 1.50
CA HIS A 13 -17.92 -1.72 1.58
C HIS A 13 -18.98 -2.82 1.77
N LEU A 14 -18.55 -4.06 2.01
CA LEU A 14 -19.39 -5.24 2.16
C LEU A 14 -20.18 -5.57 0.88
N ASN A 15 -19.64 -5.22 -0.30
CA ASN A 15 -20.18 -5.75 -1.55
C ASN A 15 -19.67 -7.17 -1.76
N PHE A 16 -20.56 -8.05 -2.21
CA PHE A 16 -20.29 -9.47 -2.45
C PHE A 16 -20.21 -9.74 -3.96
N TYR A 17 -19.09 -10.31 -4.39
CA TYR A 17 -18.87 -10.70 -5.79
C TYR A 17 -18.75 -12.21 -5.86
N SER A 18 -19.70 -12.86 -6.52
CA SER A 18 -19.69 -14.32 -6.71
C SER A 18 -18.56 -14.73 -7.66
N LEU A 19 -17.84 -15.80 -7.31
CA LEU A 19 -16.77 -16.36 -8.12
C LEU A 19 -17.16 -17.77 -8.60
N SER A 20 -16.99 -18.02 -9.89
CA SER A 20 -17.40 -19.27 -10.54
C SER A 20 -16.31 -20.34 -10.54
N PHE A 21 -15.71 -20.60 -9.37
CA PHE A 21 -14.79 -21.72 -9.15
C PHE A 21 -14.88 -22.19 -7.70
N ARG A 22 -14.26 -23.33 -7.39
CA ARG A 22 -14.23 -23.89 -6.03
C ARG A 22 -12.85 -23.82 -5.41
N LEU A 23 -12.79 -23.70 -4.10
CA LEU A 23 -11.55 -23.90 -3.35
C LEU A 23 -11.52 -25.37 -2.92
N PRO A 24 -10.62 -26.22 -3.46
CA PRO A 24 -10.57 -27.63 -3.06
C PRO A 24 -10.07 -27.81 -1.62
N THR A 25 -10.47 -28.91 -0.97
CA THR A 25 -9.91 -29.29 0.34
C THR A 25 -8.62 -30.08 0.19
N ARG A 26 -7.84 -30.15 1.26
CA ARG A 26 -6.58 -30.90 1.28
C ARG A 26 -6.80 -32.40 1.35
N GLU A 27 -7.83 -32.82 2.06
CA GLU A 27 -8.15 -34.23 2.28
C GLU A 27 -8.71 -34.89 1.02
N ASP A 28 -9.52 -34.15 0.25
CA ASP A 28 -10.07 -34.60 -1.02
C ASP A 28 -10.25 -33.41 -1.97
N THR A 29 -9.40 -33.34 -2.99
CA THR A 29 -9.45 -32.26 -3.98
C THR A 29 -10.73 -32.24 -4.81
N LYS A 30 -11.65 -33.20 -4.69
CA LYS A 30 -13.00 -33.16 -5.29
C LYS A 30 -14.02 -32.41 -4.43
N LEU A 31 -13.76 -32.28 -3.13
CA LEU A 31 -14.60 -31.51 -2.21
C LEU A 31 -14.24 -30.03 -2.26
N SER A 32 -15.16 -29.17 -1.87
CA SER A 32 -14.92 -27.73 -1.71
C SER A 32 -14.77 -27.38 -0.23
N GLN A 33 -13.92 -26.41 0.06
CA GLN A 33 -13.90 -25.69 1.32
C GLN A 33 -15.31 -25.17 1.63
N HIS A 34 -15.71 -25.26 2.89
CA HIS A 34 -16.94 -24.73 3.44
C HIS A 34 -16.60 -23.87 4.66
N GLU A 35 -17.40 -22.84 4.95
CA GLU A 35 -17.25 -22.00 6.15
C GLU A 35 -15.80 -21.51 6.37
N THR A 36 -15.12 -21.15 5.28
CA THR A 36 -13.73 -20.70 5.27
C THR A 36 -13.68 -19.21 4.93
N LEU A 37 -12.98 -18.44 5.75
CA LEU A 37 -12.82 -16.99 5.57
C LEU A 37 -11.34 -16.65 5.47
N LEU A 38 -10.95 -16.12 4.31
CA LEU A 38 -9.60 -15.71 3.98
C LEU A 38 -9.51 -14.19 3.89
N GLU A 39 -8.40 -13.64 4.38
CA GLU A 39 -8.08 -12.22 4.24
C GLU A 39 -6.96 -12.06 3.20
N GLY A 40 -7.14 -11.11 2.29
CA GLY A 40 -6.22 -10.90 1.20
C GLY A 40 -6.37 -9.54 0.54
N GLN A 41 -5.53 -9.30 -0.45
CA GLN A 41 -5.56 -8.09 -1.27
C GLN A 41 -5.48 -8.47 -2.75
N MET A 42 -6.28 -7.80 -3.57
CA MET A 42 -6.09 -7.84 -5.02
C MET A 42 -4.96 -6.90 -5.40
N VAL A 43 -3.98 -7.37 -6.18
CA VAL A 43 -2.88 -6.55 -6.70
C VAL A 43 -2.71 -6.75 -8.19
N TYR A 44 -2.25 -5.72 -8.89
CA TYR A 44 -1.84 -5.83 -10.28
C TYR A 44 -0.38 -6.30 -10.36
N ASN A 45 -0.14 -7.38 -11.09
CA ASN A 45 1.19 -7.88 -11.38
C ASN A 45 1.65 -7.30 -12.73
N HIS A 46 2.59 -6.35 -12.70
CA HIS A 46 3.04 -5.63 -13.89
C HIS A 46 3.80 -6.53 -14.88
N LYS A 47 4.52 -7.55 -14.39
CA LYS A 47 5.26 -8.49 -15.24
C LYS A 47 4.36 -9.40 -16.07
N PHE A 48 3.25 -9.85 -15.49
CA PHE A 48 2.28 -10.73 -16.15
C PHE A 48 1.00 -10.00 -16.61
N THR A 49 0.97 -8.67 -16.46
CA THR A 49 -0.14 -7.79 -16.84
C THR A 49 -1.52 -8.30 -16.42
N LYS A 50 -1.64 -8.76 -15.16
CA LYS A 50 -2.87 -9.36 -14.63
C LYS A 50 -3.07 -9.10 -13.14
N TYR A 51 -4.32 -9.09 -12.70
CA TYR A 51 -4.66 -9.07 -11.29
C TYR A 51 -4.41 -10.43 -10.62
N VAL A 52 -3.94 -10.40 -9.38
CA VAL A 52 -3.61 -11.55 -8.54
C VAL A 52 -4.15 -11.29 -7.13
N TYR A 53 -4.80 -12.29 -6.54
CA TYR A 53 -5.26 -12.21 -5.16
C TYR A 53 -4.22 -12.78 -4.20
N MET A 54 -3.67 -11.94 -3.33
CA MET A 54 -2.67 -12.32 -2.33
C MET A 54 -3.31 -12.53 -0.96
N ILE A 55 -3.42 -13.79 -0.55
CA ILE A 55 -3.93 -14.20 0.76
C ILE A 55 -2.84 -13.97 1.80
N PHE A 56 -3.12 -13.17 2.82
CA PHE A 56 -2.14 -12.87 3.87
C PHE A 56 -2.58 -13.35 5.26
N ASN A 57 -3.84 -13.75 5.43
CA ASN A 57 -4.35 -14.29 6.68
C ASN A 57 -5.51 -15.28 6.43
N VAL A 58 -5.73 -16.18 7.39
CA VAL A 58 -6.89 -17.08 7.42
C VAL A 58 -7.58 -16.90 8.77
N ILE A 59 -8.84 -16.47 8.72
CA ILE A 59 -9.63 -16.13 9.91
C ILE A 59 -10.35 -17.38 10.42
N CYS A 60 -10.90 -18.15 9.50
CA CYS A 60 -11.66 -19.37 9.79
C CYS A 60 -11.41 -20.39 8.68
N ILE A 61 -11.35 -21.68 9.01
CA ILE A 61 -11.27 -22.77 8.05
C ILE A 61 -12.20 -23.90 8.47
N SER A 62 -13.08 -24.35 7.56
CA SER A 62 -14.05 -25.42 7.84
C SER A 62 -14.87 -25.18 9.12
N GLY A 63 -15.31 -23.93 9.32
CA GLY A 63 -16.12 -23.53 10.48
C GLY A 63 -15.34 -23.36 11.78
N LYS A 64 -14.01 -23.57 11.78
CA LYS A 64 -13.15 -23.40 12.95
C LYS A 64 -12.46 -22.03 12.96
N PRO A 65 -12.79 -21.14 13.90
CA PRO A 65 -12.07 -19.88 14.07
C PRO A 65 -10.62 -20.11 14.44
N LEU A 66 -9.71 -19.28 13.92
CA LEU A 66 -8.27 -19.37 14.14
C LEU A 66 -7.71 -18.21 14.97
N GLU A 67 -8.53 -17.54 15.77
CA GLU A 67 -8.13 -16.35 16.54
C GLU A 67 -6.98 -16.62 17.50
N SER A 68 -6.99 -17.78 18.17
CA SER A 68 -5.94 -18.23 19.10
C SER A 68 -4.75 -18.93 18.41
N THR A 69 -4.74 -18.96 17.07
CA THR A 69 -3.69 -19.65 16.31
C THR A 69 -2.54 -18.70 16.00
N HIS A 70 -1.32 -19.16 16.26
CA HIS A 70 -0.09 -18.42 15.96
C HIS A 70 0.02 -18.11 14.47
N PHE A 71 0.65 -16.97 14.14
CA PHE A 71 0.70 -16.49 12.77
C PHE A 71 1.44 -17.44 11.83
N SER A 72 2.59 -18.02 12.23
CA SER A 72 3.30 -19.01 11.41
C SER A 72 2.46 -20.25 11.10
N LYS A 73 1.58 -20.64 12.02
CA LYS A 73 0.65 -21.76 11.80
C LYS A 73 -0.43 -21.38 10.80
N LYS A 74 -0.96 -20.14 10.84
CA LYS A 74 -1.88 -19.61 9.82
C LYS A 74 -1.23 -19.59 8.43
N LEU A 75 0.04 -19.22 8.32
CA LEU A 75 0.79 -19.29 7.05
C LEU A 75 0.90 -20.73 6.52
N THR A 76 1.12 -21.68 7.43
CA THR A 76 1.14 -23.11 7.08
C THR A 76 -0.21 -23.58 6.55
N ILE A 77 -1.31 -23.11 7.16
CA ILE A 77 -2.67 -23.41 6.71
C ILE A 77 -2.94 -22.84 5.33
N ILE A 78 -2.62 -21.56 5.10
CA ILE A 78 -2.73 -20.93 3.77
C ILE A 78 -1.98 -21.75 2.72
N ARG A 79 -0.75 -22.19 3.03
CA ARG A 79 0.03 -23.00 2.10
C ARG A 79 -0.62 -24.36 1.84
N ASN A 80 -0.84 -25.15 2.89
CA ASN A 80 -1.12 -26.58 2.77
C ASN A 80 -2.60 -26.89 2.53
N ASP A 81 -3.50 -26.06 3.05
CA ASP A 81 -4.94 -26.31 3.02
C ASP A 81 -5.66 -25.47 1.96
N ILE A 82 -5.03 -24.41 1.44
CA ILE A 82 -5.59 -23.54 0.39
C ILE A 82 -4.77 -23.60 -0.90
N ILE A 83 -3.50 -23.18 -0.87
CA ILE A 83 -2.71 -22.98 -2.10
C ILE A 83 -2.29 -24.30 -2.77
N VAL A 84 -1.85 -25.29 -2.00
CA VAL A 84 -1.43 -26.59 -2.56
C VAL A 84 -2.62 -27.31 -3.23
N PRO A 85 -3.76 -27.53 -2.57
CA PRO A 85 -4.91 -28.18 -3.19
C PRO A 85 -5.43 -27.41 -4.42
N LEU A 86 -5.43 -26.07 -4.36
CA LEU A 86 -5.85 -25.25 -5.49
C LEU A 86 -4.99 -25.49 -6.72
N ARG A 87 -3.66 -25.58 -6.55
CA ARG A 87 -2.72 -25.81 -7.66
C ARG A 87 -2.80 -27.22 -8.23
N GLU A 88 -3.19 -28.21 -7.43
CA GLU A 88 -3.43 -29.58 -7.92
C GLU A 88 -4.63 -29.65 -8.85
N VAL A 89 -5.68 -28.85 -8.57
CA VAL A 89 -6.89 -28.79 -9.40
C VAL A 89 -6.76 -27.79 -10.55
N TYR A 90 -6.09 -26.66 -10.30
CA TYR A 90 -5.92 -25.55 -11.24
C TYR A 90 -4.43 -25.19 -11.38
N PRO A 91 -3.68 -25.92 -12.22
CA PRO A 91 -2.28 -25.59 -12.50
C PRO A 91 -2.13 -24.16 -13.05
N GLU A 92 -1.01 -23.48 -12.75
CA GLU A 92 -0.77 -22.06 -13.10
C GLU A 92 -0.82 -21.76 -14.62
N GLU A 93 -0.69 -22.80 -15.46
CA GLU A 93 -0.72 -22.73 -16.92
C GLU A 93 -2.14 -22.71 -17.49
N GLU A 94 -3.14 -23.11 -16.70
CA GLU A 94 -4.52 -23.26 -17.13
C GLU A 94 -5.40 -22.09 -16.66
N LYS A 95 -6.04 -21.38 -17.60
CA LYS A 95 -6.90 -20.20 -17.33
C LYS A 95 -8.27 -20.55 -16.73
N GLN A 96 -8.33 -21.48 -15.79
CA GLN A 96 -9.59 -22.00 -15.26
C GLN A 96 -10.20 -21.14 -14.15
N ILE A 97 -9.42 -20.25 -13.52
CA ILE A 97 -9.89 -19.35 -12.47
C ILE A 97 -9.77 -17.87 -12.89
N PRO A 98 -10.64 -16.96 -12.40
CA PRO A 98 -10.69 -15.56 -12.86
C PRO A 98 -9.39 -14.79 -12.63
N PHE A 99 -8.66 -15.14 -11.57
CA PHE A 99 -7.35 -14.58 -11.22
C PHE A 99 -6.55 -15.60 -10.42
N PRO A 100 -5.21 -15.57 -10.47
CA PRO A 100 -4.39 -16.42 -9.62
C PRO A 100 -4.54 -16.08 -8.14
N LEU A 101 -4.52 -17.11 -7.29
CA LEU A 101 -4.44 -16.97 -5.84
C LEU A 101 -3.03 -17.32 -5.38
N LEU A 102 -2.41 -16.45 -4.59
CA LEU A 102 -1.08 -16.67 -4.00
C LEU A 102 -1.15 -16.41 -2.49
N GLY A 103 -0.41 -17.17 -1.69
CA GLY A 103 -0.09 -16.72 -0.33
C GLY A 103 0.84 -15.50 -0.40
N LYS A 104 0.70 -14.51 0.48
CA LYS A 104 1.65 -13.38 0.59
C LYS A 104 2.94 -13.88 1.27
N ASP A 105 4.07 -13.33 0.87
CA ASP A 105 5.34 -13.67 1.51
C ASP A 105 5.49 -12.93 2.83
N PHE A 106 5.90 -13.69 3.84
CA PHE A 106 6.28 -13.19 5.16
C PHE A 106 7.71 -13.63 5.45
N PHE A 107 8.44 -12.74 6.10
CA PHE A 107 9.83 -12.98 6.46
C PHE A 107 10.03 -12.48 7.88
N LYS A 108 10.88 -13.19 8.62
CA LYS A 108 11.30 -12.73 9.93
C LYS A 108 12.10 -11.45 9.81
N LEU A 109 12.14 -10.67 10.89
CA LEU A 109 12.82 -9.37 10.93
C LEU A 109 14.32 -9.47 10.62
N GLU A 110 14.96 -10.62 10.89
CA GLU A 110 16.38 -10.82 10.56
C GLU A 110 16.65 -10.85 9.05
N LYS A 111 15.62 -11.02 8.22
CA LYS A 111 15.72 -11.06 6.75
C LYS A 111 15.42 -9.72 6.08
N LEU A 112 15.47 -8.62 6.83
CA LEU A 112 15.14 -7.29 6.30
C LEU A 112 16.04 -6.87 5.12
N ASP A 113 17.34 -7.22 5.16
CA ASP A 113 18.26 -6.99 4.04
C ASP A 113 17.88 -7.80 2.78
N TRP A 114 17.47 -9.04 2.98
CA TRP A 114 17.00 -9.89 1.90
C TRP A 114 15.71 -9.35 1.27
N PHE A 115 14.84 -8.75 2.08
CA PHE A 115 13.65 -8.06 1.61
C PHE A 115 14.00 -6.81 0.80
N LYS A 116 14.91 -5.95 1.29
CA LYS A 116 15.32 -4.73 0.59
C LYS A 116 15.86 -5.03 -0.82
N LYS A 117 16.61 -6.13 -0.99
CA LYS A 117 17.11 -6.58 -2.30
C LYS A 117 16.03 -6.94 -3.34
N ARG A 118 14.77 -7.06 -2.91
CA ARG A 118 13.59 -7.35 -3.77
C ARG A 118 12.70 -6.14 -3.98
N ILE A 119 13.06 -5.01 -3.37
CA ILE A 119 12.38 -3.75 -3.58
C ILE A 119 13.20 -2.96 -4.59
N HIS A 120 12.56 -2.63 -5.70
CA HIS A 120 13.13 -1.80 -6.76
C HIS A 120 12.41 -0.47 -6.77
N HIS A 121 13.16 0.62 -6.62
CA HIS A 121 12.64 1.98 -6.68
C HIS A 121 12.84 2.52 -8.09
N PHE A 122 11.78 3.06 -8.66
CA PHE A 122 11.77 3.75 -9.94
C PHE A 122 10.98 5.03 -9.79
N THR A 123 11.36 6.06 -10.52
CA THR A 123 10.60 7.30 -10.64
C THR A 123 10.20 7.41 -12.11
N ASP A 124 8.89 7.50 -12.37
CA ASP A 124 8.33 7.71 -13.70
C ASP A 124 7.44 8.96 -13.70
N GLU A 125 6.71 9.21 -14.79
CA GLU A 125 5.74 10.31 -14.91
C GLU A 125 4.63 10.22 -13.84
N GLU A 126 4.41 9.02 -13.27
CA GLU A 126 3.47 8.81 -12.18
C GLU A 126 4.08 9.02 -10.77
N GLY A 127 5.34 9.44 -10.70
CA GLY A 127 6.09 9.69 -9.46
C GLY A 127 6.88 8.48 -8.98
N ASP A 128 7.24 8.49 -7.69
CA ASP A 128 8.01 7.40 -7.09
C ASP A 128 7.17 6.13 -6.96
N ARG A 129 7.78 5.00 -7.36
CA ARG A 129 7.19 3.68 -7.28
C ARG A 129 8.19 2.68 -6.73
N PHE A 130 7.71 1.86 -5.80
CA PHE A 130 8.50 0.77 -5.22
C PHE A 130 7.87 -0.55 -5.62
N ILE A 131 8.56 -1.33 -6.43
CA ILE A 131 8.10 -2.64 -6.89
C ILE A 131 8.71 -3.73 -6.01
N TYR A 132 7.87 -4.60 -5.44
CA TYR A 132 8.32 -5.86 -4.86
C TYR A 132 8.38 -6.93 -5.94
N GLU A 133 9.57 -7.49 -6.17
CA GLU A 133 9.78 -8.60 -7.10
C GLU A 133 10.27 -9.89 -6.41
N ASN A 134 9.58 -10.98 -6.73
CA ASN A 134 10.17 -12.31 -6.75
C ASN A 134 9.56 -13.08 -7.91
N GLY A 135 10.14 -14.18 -8.41
CA GLY A 135 9.71 -14.78 -9.70
C GLY A 135 8.19 -14.93 -9.97
N LYS A 136 7.31 -14.96 -8.95
CA LYS A 136 5.85 -14.98 -9.09
C LYS A 136 5.13 -13.64 -8.85
N ARG A 137 5.79 -12.64 -8.28
CA ARG A 137 5.22 -11.36 -7.82
C ARG A 137 6.02 -10.20 -8.39
N HIS A 138 5.32 -9.21 -8.91
CA HIS A 138 5.90 -7.99 -9.44
C HIS A 138 4.84 -6.89 -9.34
N ASN A 139 4.66 -6.36 -8.14
CA ASN A 139 3.57 -5.44 -7.82
C ASN A 139 4.07 -4.26 -6.97
N ASP A 140 3.30 -3.19 -6.95
CA ASP A 140 3.61 -2.01 -6.14
C ASP A 140 3.60 -2.37 -4.65
N SER A 141 4.52 -1.75 -3.92
CA SER A 141 4.80 -1.95 -2.50
C SER A 141 4.85 -0.60 -1.83
N THR A 142 3.88 -0.31 -0.96
CA THR A 142 3.82 0.98 -0.25
C THR A 142 4.64 1.02 1.03
N GLY A 143 5.26 -0.10 1.42
CA GLY A 143 6.08 -0.22 2.62
C GLY A 143 6.01 -1.61 3.24
N ILE A 144 6.05 -1.65 4.58
CA ILE A 144 6.15 -2.87 5.39
C ILE A 144 5.01 -2.91 6.40
N VAL A 145 4.41 -4.08 6.58
CA VAL A 145 3.42 -4.35 7.64
C VAL A 145 4.04 -5.32 8.63
N PHE A 146 4.07 -4.94 9.90
CA PHE A 146 4.57 -5.77 10.98
C PHE A 146 3.41 -6.56 11.58
N VAL A 147 3.54 -7.88 11.52
CA VAL A 147 2.57 -8.83 12.07
C VAL A 147 3.28 -9.63 13.16
N PRO A 148 2.78 -9.66 14.41
CA PRO A 148 3.37 -10.46 15.46
C PRO A 148 3.08 -11.95 15.24
N GLU A 149 3.96 -12.78 15.82
CA GLU A 149 3.79 -14.23 15.79
C GLU A 149 2.65 -14.69 16.73
N GLU A 150 2.52 -14.01 17.86
CA GLU A 150 1.50 -14.31 18.85
C GLU A 150 0.09 -14.04 18.30
N PRO A 151 -0.91 -14.87 18.67
CA PRO A 151 -2.28 -14.63 18.28
C PRO A 151 -2.77 -13.28 18.82
N ILE A 152 -3.24 -12.40 17.93
CA ILE A 152 -3.93 -11.17 18.31
C ILE A 152 -5.43 -11.35 18.09
N PRO A 153 -6.29 -10.89 19.01
CA PRO A 153 -7.70 -10.71 18.71
C PRO A 153 -7.87 -9.88 17.42
N SER A 154 -8.65 -10.42 16.50
CA SER A 154 -8.76 -10.10 15.06
C SER A 154 -8.98 -8.62 14.67
N TYR A 155 -8.02 -7.72 14.90
CA TYR A 155 -8.11 -6.31 14.53
C TYR A 155 -6.84 -5.78 13.83
N PRO A 156 -6.92 -5.34 12.56
CA PRO A 156 -5.80 -4.75 11.82
C PRO A 156 -5.22 -3.47 12.43
N GLU A 157 -5.96 -2.79 13.31
CA GLU A 157 -5.54 -1.53 13.95
C GLU A 157 -4.31 -1.72 14.86
N THR A 158 -4.04 -2.95 15.31
CA THR A 158 -2.83 -3.24 16.10
C THR A 158 -1.58 -3.45 15.24
N PHE A 159 -1.73 -3.64 13.92
CA PHE A 159 -0.57 -3.85 13.06
C PHE A 159 0.16 -2.54 12.83
N LYS A 160 1.45 -2.53 13.18
CA LYS A 160 2.33 -1.41 12.84
C LYS A 160 2.62 -1.46 11.35
N LYS A 161 2.57 -0.29 10.71
CA LYS A 161 2.85 -0.13 9.27
C LYS A 161 3.93 0.94 9.13
N TRP A 162 4.91 0.64 8.32
CA TRP A 162 5.91 1.59 7.86
C TRP A 162 5.73 1.81 6.36
N LYS A 163 5.85 3.04 5.88
CA LYS A 163 5.73 3.40 4.48
C LYS A 163 7.01 4.03 3.98
N TRP A 164 7.29 3.87 2.69
CA TRP A 164 8.37 4.60 2.02
C TRP A 164 8.12 6.11 2.19
N PRO A 165 9.02 6.86 2.86
CA PRO A 165 8.87 8.31 3.02
C PRO A 165 8.68 9.04 1.70
N GLU A 166 9.30 8.53 0.64
CA GLU A 166 9.25 9.04 -0.73
C GLU A 166 7.83 8.96 -1.34
N LEU A 167 6.98 8.05 -0.85
CA LEU A 167 5.59 7.95 -1.29
C LEU A 167 4.64 8.90 -0.55
N ASN A 168 5.14 9.67 0.41
CA ASN A 168 4.34 10.76 0.97
C ASN A 168 4.35 11.91 -0.03
N SER A 169 3.16 12.47 -0.25
CA SER A 169 2.96 13.66 -1.07
C SER A 169 1.78 14.45 -0.53
N VAL A 170 1.68 15.73 -0.84
CA VAL A 170 0.53 16.59 -0.56
C VAL A 170 0.01 17.14 -1.88
N LEU A 171 -1.31 17.07 -2.06
CA LEU A 171 -1.98 17.69 -3.19
C LEU A 171 -2.34 19.12 -2.81
N PHE A 172 -1.85 20.08 -3.57
CA PHE A 172 -2.24 21.49 -3.45
C PHE A 172 -3.11 21.92 -4.62
N HIS A 173 -4.06 22.79 -4.34
CA HIS A 173 -4.70 23.59 -5.37
C HIS A 173 -3.83 24.81 -5.66
N LEU A 174 -3.44 24.96 -6.92
CA LEU A 174 -2.57 26.04 -7.38
C LEU A 174 -3.39 27.11 -8.12
N GLN A 175 -3.10 28.37 -7.80
CA GLN A 175 -3.57 29.55 -8.52
C GLN A 175 -2.38 30.39 -8.93
N LEU A 176 -2.34 30.77 -10.21
CA LEU A 176 -1.39 31.75 -10.72
C LEU A 176 -2.01 33.14 -10.56
N HIS A 177 -1.38 34.00 -9.76
CA HIS A 177 -1.74 35.40 -9.69
C HIS A 177 -0.75 36.23 -10.52
N PRO A 178 -1.21 36.89 -11.59
CA PRO A 178 -0.38 37.86 -12.30
C PRO A 178 -0.03 39.00 -11.35
N ASP A 179 1.25 39.17 -11.04
CA ASP A 179 1.75 40.35 -10.35
C ASP A 179 2.40 41.28 -11.40
N PRO A 180 1.94 42.52 -11.56
CA PRO A 180 2.48 43.45 -12.55
C PRO A 180 3.86 44.02 -12.16
N ILE A 181 4.38 43.75 -10.96
CA ILE A 181 5.63 44.34 -10.42
C ILE A 181 6.68 43.27 -10.08
N SER A 182 6.27 42.08 -9.66
CA SER A 182 7.16 40.93 -9.41
C SER A 182 6.78 39.72 -10.26
N GLU A 183 7.66 38.74 -10.35
CA GLU A 183 7.38 37.42 -10.93
C GLU A 183 6.01 36.87 -10.49
N THR A 184 5.33 36.14 -11.38
CA THR A 184 4.01 35.51 -11.16
C THR A 184 3.95 34.87 -9.77
N ARG A 185 3.01 35.32 -8.93
CA ARG A 185 2.86 34.77 -7.58
C ARG A 185 2.08 33.47 -7.62
N LEU A 186 2.71 32.41 -7.14
CA LEU A 186 2.08 31.11 -6.93
C LEU A 186 1.32 31.14 -5.61
N LYS A 187 0.03 30.84 -5.66
CA LYS A 187 -0.80 30.67 -4.48
C LYS A 187 -1.22 29.22 -4.36
N LEU A 188 -0.83 28.58 -3.26
CA LEU A 188 -1.18 27.21 -2.96
C LEU A 188 -2.22 27.14 -1.86
N SER A 189 -3.16 26.21 -1.99
CA SER A 189 -4.24 26.03 -1.04
C SER A 189 -4.52 24.56 -0.75
N LEU A 190 -4.89 24.28 0.50
CA LEU A 190 -5.36 22.99 0.98
C LEU A 190 -6.89 22.99 1.09
N TRP A 191 -7.48 21.81 1.30
CA TRP A 191 -8.93 21.67 1.38
C TRP A 191 -9.41 21.66 2.84
N GLU A 192 -10.43 22.48 3.14
CA GLU A 192 -11.15 22.44 4.41
C GLU A 192 -12.55 23.06 4.28
N ASN A 193 -13.55 22.46 4.94
CA ASN A 193 -14.93 22.98 5.02
C ASN A 193 -15.54 23.39 3.65
N ASN A 194 -15.35 22.56 2.63
CA ASN A 194 -15.79 22.80 1.25
C ASN A 194 -15.17 24.04 0.58
N SER A 195 -13.98 24.44 1.03
CA SER A 195 -13.26 25.60 0.51
C SER A 195 -11.75 25.34 0.43
N HIS A 196 -11.08 26.14 -0.40
CA HIS A 196 -9.63 26.17 -0.47
C HIS A 196 -9.10 27.20 0.51
N ILE A 197 -8.26 26.76 1.46
CA ILE A 197 -7.58 27.62 2.42
C ILE A 197 -6.13 27.76 1.99
N GLU A 198 -5.70 29.01 1.84
CA GLU A 198 -4.35 29.35 1.44
C GLU A 198 -3.32 28.80 2.44
N TYR A 199 -2.33 28.09 1.91
CA TYR A 199 -1.17 27.64 2.65
C TYR A 199 -0.05 28.66 2.41
N ASN A 200 0.18 29.51 3.42
CA ASN A 200 1.18 30.57 3.33
C ASN A 200 2.61 30.02 3.41
N ASN A 201 3.57 30.77 2.88
CA ASN A 201 5.01 30.48 2.96
C ASN A 201 5.41 29.13 2.34
N VAL A 202 4.91 28.84 1.14
CA VAL A 202 5.45 27.73 0.35
C VAL A 202 6.70 28.19 -0.37
N HIS A 203 7.81 27.52 -0.08
CA HIS A 203 9.06 27.67 -0.80
C HIS A 203 9.28 26.39 -1.61
N PHE A 204 9.43 26.55 -2.91
CA PHE A 204 9.88 25.50 -3.81
C PHE A 204 11.36 25.72 -4.13
N ASP A 205 12.09 24.63 -4.33
CA ASP A 205 13.42 24.72 -4.92
C ASP A 205 13.35 25.28 -6.36
N ASP A 206 14.47 25.83 -6.84
CA ASP A 206 14.54 26.47 -8.17
C ASP A 206 14.17 25.51 -9.32
N MET A 207 14.53 24.23 -9.20
CA MET A 207 14.24 23.22 -10.22
C MET A 207 12.75 22.89 -10.25
N SER A 208 12.15 22.65 -9.09
CA SER A 208 10.71 22.43 -8.91
C SER A 208 9.90 23.60 -9.45
N THR A 209 10.31 24.83 -9.16
CA THR A 209 9.65 26.05 -9.65
C THR A 209 9.64 26.09 -11.18
N ARG A 210 10.80 25.84 -11.81
CA ARG A 210 10.92 25.85 -13.28
C ARG A 210 10.08 24.77 -13.95
N ILE A 211 10.18 23.52 -13.49
CA ILE A 211 9.43 22.39 -14.07
C ILE A 211 7.92 22.63 -13.95
N MET A 212 7.48 23.06 -12.77
CA MET A 212 6.07 23.37 -12.51
C MET A 212 5.54 24.44 -13.47
N LEU A 213 6.28 25.55 -13.65
CA LEU A 213 5.85 26.64 -14.54
C LEU A 213 5.77 26.20 -16.01
N GLU A 214 6.73 25.40 -16.49
CA GLU A 214 6.69 24.82 -17.85
C GLU A 214 5.47 23.91 -18.06
N GLU A 215 5.13 23.07 -17.07
CA GLU A 215 3.98 22.18 -17.17
C GLU A 215 2.65 22.94 -17.13
N ILE A 216 2.55 23.96 -16.29
CA ILE A 216 1.31 24.75 -16.13
C ILE A 216 1.01 25.62 -17.34
N GLU A 217 2.02 26.07 -18.09
CA GLU A 217 1.81 26.89 -19.31
C GLU A 217 0.86 26.19 -20.31
N ASN A 218 0.83 24.86 -20.29
CA ASN A 218 -0.03 24.03 -21.14
C ASN A 218 -1.40 23.69 -20.53
N HIS A 219 -1.73 24.20 -19.34
CA HIS A 219 -2.93 23.88 -18.59
C HIS A 219 -3.85 25.10 -18.40
N PRO A 220 -5.18 24.88 -18.29
CA PRO A 220 -6.11 25.97 -18.01
C PRO A 220 -5.75 26.60 -16.65
N PRO A 221 -5.84 27.94 -16.52
CA PRO A 221 -5.32 28.68 -15.36
C PRO A 221 -6.09 28.45 -14.04
N GLU A 222 -7.21 27.73 -14.08
CA GLU A 222 -8.08 27.50 -12.93
C GLU A 222 -8.20 26.00 -12.62
N GLY A 223 -8.20 25.67 -11.33
CA GLY A 223 -8.47 24.32 -10.85
C GLY A 223 -7.29 23.34 -10.98
N ILE A 224 -6.06 23.84 -11.12
CA ILE A 224 -4.87 22.99 -11.22
C ILE A 224 -4.57 22.38 -9.85
N ILE A 225 -4.67 21.05 -9.76
CA ILE A 225 -4.16 20.30 -8.61
C ILE A 225 -2.75 19.84 -8.94
N ILE A 226 -1.81 20.18 -8.07
CA ILE A 226 -0.42 19.71 -8.16
C ILE A 226 -0.13 18.76 -6.99
N GLU A 227 0.74 17.80 -7.23
CA GLU A 227 1.29 16.90 -6.21
C GLU A 227 2.71 17.34 -5.85
N CYS A 228 2.99 17.46 -4.56
CA CYS A 228 4.28 17.89 -4.05
C CYS A 228 4.77 16.96 -2.94
N SER A 229 6.07 16.78 -2.80
CA SER A 229 6.70 16.21 -1.60
C SER A 229 7.38 17.32 -0.78
N TYR A 230 7.67 17.05 0.49
CA TYR A 230 8.36 18.00 1.36
C TYR A 230 9.73 17.47 1.74
N ASN A 231 10.77 18.29 1.55
CA ASN A 231 12.12 17.99 2.00
C ASN A 231 12.37 18.70 3.34
N PRO A 232 12.41 17.96 4.47
CA PRO A 232 12.57 18.55 5.78
C PRO A 232 13.98 19.07 6.06
N PHE A 233 15.00 18.68 5.27
CA PHE A 233 16.37 19.13 5.46
C PHE A 233 16.56 20.57 4.99
N ASP A 234 16.00 20.90 3.84
CA ASP A 234 16.10 22.23 3.23
C ASP A 234 14.90 23.12 3.58
N GLY A 235 13.80 22.52 4.06
CA GLY A 235 12.57 23.24 4.40
C GLY A 235 11.74 23.62 3.16
N GLU A 236 11.96 22.94 2.05
CA GLU A 236 11.39 23.26 0.74
C GLU A 236 10.44 22.16 0.26
N TRP A 237 9.40 22.59 -0.46
CA TRP A 237 8.54 21.71 -1.23
C TRP A 237 9.19 21.36 -2.56
N GLN A 238 8.96 20.14 -3.00
CA GLN A 238 9.40 19.66 -4.30
C GLN A 238 8.16 19.36 -5.14
N TYR A 239 8.14 19.93 -6.34
CA TYR A 239 7.07 19.68 -7.30
C TYR A 239 7.23 18.27 -7.89
N LEU A 240 6.15 17.50 -7.92
CA LEU A 240 6.14 16.16 -8.53
C LEU A 240 5.45 16.18 -9.89
N ARG A 241 4.19 16.62 -9.96
CA ARG A 241 3.36 16.60 -11.18
C ARG A 241 2.02 17.33 -11.02
N ILE A 242 1.35 17.56 -12.14
CA ILE A 242 -0.08 17.91 -12.18
C ILE A 242 -0.93 16.63 -12.00
N ARG A 243 -2.06 16.76 -11.30
CA ARG A 243 -3.02 15.69 -11.03
C ARG A 243 -4.38 15.99 -11.66
N PRO A 244 -4.52 15.80 -12.99
CA PRO A 244 -5.78 16.08 -13.69
C PRO A 244 -6.91 15.11 -13.28
N ASP A 245 -6.57 13.97 -12.66
CA ASP A 245 -7.51 13.01 -12.10
C ASP A 245 -8.13 13.47 -10.76
N GLN A 246 -7.62 14.54 -10.17
CA GLN A 246 -8.05 15.06 -8.88
C GLN A 246 -8.71 16.42 -9.04
N THR A 247 -9.84 16.61 -8.36
CA THR A 247 -10.58 17.89 -8.35
C THR A 247 -10.46 18.61 -7.00
N GLN A 248 -9.80 18.00 -6.02
CA GLN A 248 -9.70 18.51 -4.65
C GLN A 248 -8.26 18.39 -4.14
N ALA A 249 -7.83 19.42 -3.40
CA ALA A 249 -6.58 19.40 -2.67
C ALA A 249 -6.65 18.45 -1.46
N THR A 250 -5.50 18.15 -0.87
CA THR A 250 -5.43 17.35 0.35
C THR A 250 -6.10 18.08 1.52
N PRO A 251 -6.91 17.40 2.36
CA PRO A 251 -7.46 18.00 3.56
C PRO A 251 -6.36 18.49 4.51
N ILE A 252 -6.54 19.67 5.14
CA ILE A 252 -5.50 20.29 6.00
C ILE A 252 -4.98 19.32 7.07
N LEU A 253 -5.85 18.65 7.81
CA LEU A 253 -5.45 17.67 8.83
C LEU A 253 -4.65 16.50 8.26
N THR A 254 -4.89 16.11 7.01
CA THR A 254 -4.10 15.06 6.34
C THR A 254 -2.74 15.60 5.91
N ALA A 255 -2.67 16.83 5.40
CA ALA A 255 -1.40 17.48 5.08
C ALA A 255 -0.52 17.67 6.32
N MET A 256 -1.10 18.12 7.45
CA MET A 256 -0.38 18.26 8.72
C MET A 256 0.19 16.93 9.20
N ARG A 257 -0.61 15.85 9.19
CA ARG A 257 -0.11 14.51 9.53
C ARG A 257 1.01 14.03 8.62
N ARG A 258 1.00 14.42 7.34
CA ARG A 258 2.08 14.10 6.41
C ARG A 258 3.35 14.89 6.73
N LEU A 259 3.23 16.16 7.11
CA LEU A 259 4.35 16.98 7.60
C LEU A 259 4.96 16.43 8.88
N GLU A 260 4.13 15.97 9.83
CA GLU A 260 4.59 15.23 11.01
C GLU A 260 5.40 14.00 10.58
N ILE A 261 4.88 13.20 9.64
CA ILE A 261 5.60 12.03 9.09
C ILE A 261 6.91 12.43 8.40
N TYR A 262 7.01 13.56 7.69
CA TYR A 262 8.28 14.01 7.11
C TYR A 262 9.29 14.38 8.19
N SER A 263 8.83 15.04 9.27
CA SER A 263 9.71 15.47 10.37
C SER A 263 10.17 14.32 11.28
N GLU A 264 9.30 13.33 11.48
CA GLU A 264 9.55 12.14 12.31
C GLU A 264 9.92 10.91 11.47
N GLY A 265 10.08 11.13 10.16
CA GLY A 265 10.19 10.09 9.14
C GLY A 265 11.39 9.20 9.37
N ILE A 266 11.11 7.95 9.71
CA ILE A 266 12.13 6.93 9.79
C ILE A 266 12.40 6.42 8.37
N ASP A 267 13.59 6.66 7.82
CA ASP A 267 14.01 6.00 6.58
C ASP A 267 14.22 4.48 6.80
N PHE A 268 14.40 3.74 5.71
CA PHE A 268 14.56 2.29 5.79
C PHE A 268 15.79 1.85 6.58
N GLU A 269 16.92 2.56 6.46
CA GLU A 269 18.16 2.18 7.15
C GLU A 269 18.06 2.45 8.65
N TYR A 270 17.44 3.56 9.04
CA TYR A 270 17.12 3.85 10.43
C TYR A 270 16.15 2.80 11.00
N LEU A 271 15.06 2.47 10.28
CA LEU A 271 14.12 1.42 10.69
C LEU A 271 14.84 0.09 10.95
N LYS A 272 15.70 -0.30 10.02
CA LYS A 272 16.50 -1.51 10.12
C LYS A 272 17.43 -1.47 11.32
N ASN A 273 18.13 -0.35 11.54
CA ASN A 273 19.02 -0.19 12.68
C ASN A 273 18.27 -0.29 14.01
N GLU A 274 17.10 0.31 14.13
CA GLU A 274 16.27 0.20 15.34
C GLU A 274 15.76 -1.22 15.59
N ILE A 275 15.32 -1.93 14.55
CA ILE A 275 14.93 -3.35 14.65
C ILE A 275 16.12 -4.20 15.12
N LEU A 276 17.30 -4.00 14.54
CA LEU A 276 18.53 -4.73 14.92
C LEU A 276 18.98 -4.40 16.34
N ARG A 277 18.83 -3.13 16.79
CA ARG A 277 19.12 -2.72 18.17
C ARG A 277 18.14 -3.36 19.17
N GLY A 278 16.85 -3.38 18.84
CA GLY A 278 15.82 -4.03 19.66
C GLY A 278 16.08 -5.53 19.84
N ASN A 279 16.50 -6.21 18.78
CA ASN A 279 16.86 -7.64 18.81
C ASN A 279 18.18 -7.95 19.53
N LYS A 280 19.03 -6.93 19.78
CA LYS A 280 20.29 -7.06 20.53
C LYS A 280 20.13 -6.87 22.05
N LYS A 281 18.91 -6.76 22.59
CA LYS A 281 18.66 -6.91 24.03
C LYS A 281 18.26 -8.35 24.38
N PRO A 282 19.21 -9.26 24.67
CA PRO A 282 18.90 -10.51 25.36
C PRO A 282 18.99 -10.33 26.88
N ASN A 283 17.96 -10.78 27.58
CA ASN A 283 18.00 -11.35 28.94
C ASN A 283 19.03 -10.76 29.92
N GLN A 284 18.73 -9.63 30.56
CA GLN A 284 19.26 -9.33 31.89
C GLN A 284 18.21 -8.56 32.69
N GLU A 285 17.48 -9.29 33.54
CA GLU A 285 17.04 -8.88 34.88
C GLU A 285 16.31 -10.06 35.53
N HIS A 286 17.10 -11.04 35.99
CA HIS A 286 16.78 -11.91 37.12
C HIS A 286 18.00 -11.90 38.04
#